data_AF-A0A8S0FU24-F1
#
_entry.id   AF-A0A8S0FU24-F1
#
_cell.length_a   1.000
_cell.length_b   1.000
_cell.length_c   1.000
_cell.angle_alpha   90.00
_cell.angle_beta   90.00
_cell.angle_gamma   90.00
#
_symmetry.space_group_name_H-M   'P 1'
#
loop_
_entity.id
_entity.type
_entity.pdbx_description
1 polymer ?
#
loop_
_entity_poly.entity_id
_entity_poly.type
_entity_poly.pdbx_seq_one_letter_code
_entity_poly.pdbx_strand_id
1 'polypeptide(L)'
;MFGVHAEEWGYFKIIHLEGSPLTRIDGMMILGMFGGCFAAALWANNVKLRMPRSRIRIMQAIIGGIIAGFGARLAMGCNLAAFFTGIPQFSLHAWFFAIATAIGSWFGARFTLLPIFRIPVKMQKVSAASPLTQKPDQARRRFRLGMLVFFGMLGWALAN
;
A
#
# COMPACT_ATOMS: atom_id res chain seq x y z
N MET A 1 25.41 10.05 5.00
CA MET A 1 25.08 10.61 6.33
C MET A 1 23.85 9.84 6.84
N PHE A 2 23.98 8.60 7.27
CA PHE A 2 24.51 8.17 8.56
C PHE A 2 25.43 6.95 8.38
N GLY A 3 26.64 7.01 8.93
CA GLY A 3 27.63 5.93 8.93
C GLY A 3 27.27 4.83 9.92
N VAL A 4 26.15 4.15 9.67
CA VAL A 4 25.87 2.85 10.28
C VAL A 4 26.07 1.83 9.16
N HIS A 5 27.17 1.09 9.23
CA HIS A 5 27.46 -0.04 8.34
C HIS A 5 26.41 -1.14 8.57
N ALA A 6 25.23 -0.97 7.97
CA ALA A 6 24.11 -1.90 8.05
C ALA A 6 24.38 -3.20 7.25
N GLU A 7 25.52 -3.29 6.56
CA GLU A 7 25.97 -4.47 5.83
C GLU A 7 26.51 -5.60 6.74
N GLU A 8 26.95 -5.30 7.97
CA GLU A 8 27.58 -6.30 8.86
C GLU A 8 26.59 -7.10 9.71
N TRP A 9 25.33 -6.69 9.79
CA TRP A 9 24.32 -7.43 10.52
C TRP A 9 23.96 -8.70 9.75
N GLY A 10 24.20 -9.87 10.35
CA GLY A 10 24.01 -11.18 9.72
C GLY A 10 22.61 -11.41 9.11
N TYR A 11 21.61 -10.64 9.55
CA TYR A 11 20.28 -10.59 8.95
C TYR A 11 20.27 -10.02 7.51
N PHE A 12 21.08 -8.99 7.23
CA PHE A 12 21.16 -8.31 5.92
C PHE A 12 22.01 -9.08 4.89
N LYS A 13 22.93 -9.93 5.35
CA LYS A 13 23.76 -10.81 4.50
C LYS A 13 22.95 -11.94 3.84
N ILE A 14 21.88 -12.42 4.51
CA ILE A 14 20.96 -13.46 4.00
C ILE A 14 20.00 -12.88 2.94
N ILE A 15 19.80 -11.56 2.93
CA ILE A 15 18.87 -10.86 2.01
C ILE A 15 19.56 -10.22 0.81
N HIS A 16 20.88 -10.38 0.64
CA HIS A 16 21.67 -9.71 -0.41
C HIS A 16 21.34 -8.22 -0.53
N LEU A 17 21.51 -7.46 0.56
CA LEU A 17 21.31 -6.01 0.54
C LEU A 17 22.51 -5.30 -0.10
N GLU A 18 22.80 -5.60 -1.37
CA GLU A 18 23.77 -4.85 -2.16
C GLU A 18 23.04 -3.74 -2.95
N GLY A 19 23.33 -2.48 -2.60
CA GLY A 19 22.95 -1.31 -3.38
C GLY A 19 21.71 -0.54 -2.91
N SER A 20 21.40 0.52 -3.65
CA SER A 20 20.29 1.45 -3.38
C SER A 20 18.93 0.85 -3.80
N PRO A 21 17.78 1.35 -3.28
CA PRO A 21 16.46 0.90 -3.73
C PRO A 21 16.20 1.09 -5.23
N LEU A 22 16.99 1.94 -5.90
CA LEU A 22 16.88 2.21 -7.33
C LEU A 22 17.62 1.18 -8.20
N THR A 23 18.58 0.45 -7.65
CA THR A 23 19.37 -0.57 -8.38
C THR A 23 18.80 -1.98 -8.24
N ARG A 24 17.78 -2.18 -7.37
CA ARG A 24 17.13 -3.48 -7.14
C ARG A 24 15.79 -3.58 -7.86
N ILE A 25 15.53 -4.74 -8.46
CA ILE A 25 14.27 -5.04 -9.16
C ILE A 25 13.04 -4.84 -8.27
N ASP A 26 13.12 -5.22 -6.99
CA ASP A 26 12.02 -5.07 -6.02
C ASP A 26 11.68 -3.60 -5.75
N GLY A 27 12.71 -2.74 -5.69
CA GLY A 27 12.53 -1.32 -5.45
C GLY A 27 11.93 -0.60 -6.66
N MET A 28 12.41 -0.94 -7.86
CA MET A 28 11.80 -0.46 -9.11
C MET A 28 10.35 -0.95 -9.26
N MET A 29 10.05 -2.19 -8.87
CA MET A 29 8.69 -2.73 -8.89
C MET A 29 7.75 -1.97 -7.95
N ILE A 30 8.18 -1.64 -6.73
CA ILE A 30 7.36 -0.87 -5.78
C ILE A 30 7.12 0.55 -6.29
N LEU A 31 8.15 1.22 -6.85
CA LEU A 31 8.01 2.55 -7.44
C LEU A 31 7.06 2.52 -8.65
N GLY A 32 7.20 1.51 -9.51
CA GLY A 32 6.32 1.24 -10.65
C GLY A 32 4.87 1.05 -10.22
N MET A 33 4.62 0.21 -9.22
CA MET A 33 3.28 -0.04 -8.68
C MET A 33 2.67 1.23 -8.08
N PHE A 34 3.42 1.95 -7.24
CA PHE A 34 2.93 3.17 -6.60
C PHE A 34 2.53 4.23 -7.62
N GLY A 35 3.42 4.50 -8.58
CA GLY A 35 3.15 5.52 -9.57
C GLY A 35 2.11 5.10 -10.62
N GLY A 36 2.03 3.81 -10.98
CA GLY A 36 0.95 3.27 -11.81
C GLY A 36 -0.43 3.42 -11.14
N CYS A 37 -0.54 3.06 -9.85
CA CYS A 37 -1.77 3.28 -9.08
C CYS A 37 -2.11 4.78 -8.98
N PHE A 38 -1.11 5.65 -8.82
CA PHE A 38 -1.31 7.10 -8.76
C PHE A 38 -1.82 7.67 -10.09
N ALA A 39 -1.24 7.25 -11.22
CA ALA A 39 -1.72 7.63 -12.55
C ALA A 39 -3.16 7.15 -12.80
N ALA A 40 -3.47 5.89 -12.45
CA ALA A 40 -4.81 5.34 -12.56
C ALA A 40 -5.83 6.10 -11.68
N ALA A 41 -5.46 6.46 -10.45
CA ALA A 41 -6.31 7.23 -9.55
C ALA A 41 -6.60 8.64 -10.10
N LEU A 42 -5.60 9.27 -10.74
CA LEU A 42 -5.74 10.57 -11.42
C LEU A 42 -6.65 10.49 -12.64
N TRP A 43 -6.53 9.43 -13.47
CA TRP A 43 -7.43 9.19 -14.60
C TRP A 43 -8.87 8.92 -14.16
N ALA A 44 -9.06 8.16 -13.08
CA ALA A 44 -10.38 7.91 -12.52
C ALA A 44 -11.01 9.16 -11.85
N ASN A 45 -10.29 10.30 -11.79
CA ASN A 45 -10.71 11.55 -11.13
C ASN A 45 -11.15 11.36 -9.66
N ASN A 46 -10.76 10.24 -9.04
CA ASN A 46 -11.21 9.81 -7.71
C ASN A 46 -10.19 10.13 -6.60
N VAL A 47 -9.14 10.91 -6.89
CA VAL A 47 -8.20 11.37 -5.88
C VAL A 47 -8.89 12.36 -4.94
N LYS A 48 -9.31 11.84 -3.78
CA LYS A 48 -9.83 12.63 -2.66
C LYS A 48 -8.91 12.41 -1.46
N LEU A 49 -8.07 13.41 -1.17
CA LEU A 49 -7.29 13.44 0.06
C LEU A 49 -8.26 13.48 1.24
N ARG A 50 -8.44 12.34 1.90
CA ARG A 50 -9.34 12.19 3.04
C ARG A 50 -8.51 12.21 4.31
N MET A 51 -8.34 13.40 4.88
CA MET A 51 -7.62 13.54 6.15
C MET A 51 -8.40 12.78 7.25
N PRO A 52 -7.76 11.85 7.96
CA PRO A 52 -8.42 11.14 9.06
C PRO A 52 -8.67 12.11 10.21
N ARG A 53 -9.95 12.32 10.54
CA ARG A 53 -10.39 13.23 11.62
C ARG A 53 -10.03 12.77 13.03
N SER A 54 -9.54 11.53 13.22
CA SER A 54 -9.28 10.97 14.55
C SER A 54 -7.85 10.45 14.67
N ARG A 55 -7.18 10.88 15.75
CA ARG A 55 -5.84 10.44 16.17
C ARG A 55 -5.77 8.92 16.35
N ILE A 56 -6.84 8.29 16.81
CA ILE A 56 -6.92 6.84 17.04
C ILE A 56 -6.75 6.08 15.72
N ARG A 57 -7.38 6.54 14.64
CA ARG A 57 -7.25 5.91 13.31
C ARG A 57 -5.83 6.01 12.76
N ILE A 58 -5.14 7.13 13.03
CA ILE A 58 -3.75 7.32 12.62
C ILE A 58 -2.85 6.35 13.38
N MET A 59 -3.01 6.25 14.71
CA MET A 59 -2.23 5.31 15.52
C MET A 59 -2.47 3.85 15.12
N GLN A 60 -3.72 3.46 14.85
CA GLN A 60 -4.04 2.13 14.33
C GLN A 60 -3.38 1.83 12.99
N ALA A 61 -3.36 2.81 12.07
CA ALA A 61 -2.71 2.63 10.77
C ALA A 61 -1.19 2.47 10.90
N ILE A 62 -0.56 3.24 11.80
CA ILE A 62 0.88 3.14 12.05
C ILE A 62 1.22 1.79 12.68
N ILE A 63 0.55 1.42 13.78
CA ILE A 63 0.80 0.16 14.50
C ILE A 63 0.50 -1.04 13.59
N GLY A 64 -0.64 -1.01 12.89
CA GLY A 64 -1.02 -2.06 11.95
C GLY A 64 -0.04 -2.19 10.79
N GLY A 65 0.47 -1.08 10.26
CA GLY A 65 1.49 -1.08 9.22
C GLY A 65 2.81 -1.71 9.66
N ILE A 66 3.27 -1.40 10.88
CA ILE A 66 4.49 -2.00 11.45
C ILE A 66 4.32 -3.52 11.62
N ILE A 67 3.20 -3.95 12.20
CA ILE A 67 2.91 -5.38 12.42
C ILE A 67 2.81 -6.12 11.07
N ALA A 68 2.10 -5.55 10.09
CA ALA A 68 1.96 -6.15 8.77
C ALA A 68 3.31 -6.23 8.03
N GLY A 69 4.14 -5.19 8.11
CA GLY A 69 5.48 -5.19 7.52
C GLY A 69 6.40 -6.23 8.16
N PHE A 70 6.38 -6.34 9.48
CA PHE A 70 7.14 -7.36 10.20
C PHE A 70 6.68 -8.78 9.84
N GLY A 71 5.36 -9.01 9.77
CA GLY A 71 4.79 -10.29 9.34
C GLY A 71 5.16 -10.68 7.91
N ALA A 72 5.08 -9.74 6.96
CA ALA A 72 5.50 -9.96 5.58
C ALA A 72 6.98 -10.35 5.48
N ARG A 73 7.83 -9.72 6.31
CA ARG A 73 9.25 -10.02 6.34
C ARG A 73 9.54 -11.41 6.92
N LEU A 74 8.87 -11.80 8.02
CA LEU A 74 9.00 -13.15 8.60
C LEU A 74 8.53 -14.24 7.64
N ALA A 75 7.47 -13.98 6.88
CA ALA A 75 6.95 -14.90 5.87
C ALA A 75 7.77 -14.92 4.57
N MET A 76 8.81 -14.07 4.44
CA MET A 76 9.62 -13.93 3.24
C MET A 76 8.78 -13.70 1.96
N GLY A 77 7.66 -12.98 2.08
CA GLY A 77 6.70 -12.84 0.99
C GLY A 77 5.68 -11.74 1.24
N CYS A 78 4.93 -11.41 0.20
CA CYS A 78 3.78 -10.51 0.26
C CYS A 78 2.50 -11.25 -0.12
N ASN A 79 1.34 -10.71 0.28
CA ASN A 79 0.05 -11.31 -0.03
C ASN A 79 -0.12 -11.55 -1.54
N LEU A 80 0.30 -10.58 -2.37
CA LEU A 80 0.21 -10.68 -3.82
C LEU A 80 1.01 -11.87 -4.37
N ALA A 81 2.28 -12.02 -3.97
CA ALA A 81 3.14 -13.11 -4.43
C ALA A 81 2.57 -14.47 -4.01
N ALA A 82 2.14 -14.62 -2.75
CA ALA A 82 1.57 -15.87 -2.28
C ALA A 82 0.33 -16.31 -3.08
N PHE A 83 -0.54 -15.36 -3.48
CA PHE A 83 -1.73 -15.67 -4.28
C PHE A 83 -1.41 -15.97 -5.75
N PHE A 84 -0.56 -15.16 -6.39
CA PHE A 84 -0.32 -15.27 -7.84
C PHE A 84 0.74 -16.30 -8.23
N THR A 85 1.71 -16.59 -7.37
CA THR A 85 2.78 -17.57 -7.67
C THR A 85 2.68 -18.82 -6.80
N GLY A 86 2.26 -18.68 -5.54
CA GLY A 86 2.23 -19.79 -4.59
C GLY A 86 1.10 -20.79 -4.79
N ILE A 87 -0.12 -20.33 -5.05
CA ILE A 87 -1.31 -21.19 -5.22
C ILE A 87 -1.27 -21.99 -6.54
N PRO A 88 -0.95 -21.39 -7.70
CA PRO A 88 -0.88 -22.14 -8.96
C PRO A 88 0.22 -23.20 -8.97
N GLN A 89 1.30 -22.96 -8.23
CA GLN A 89 2.41 -23.91 -8.06
C GLN A 89 2.10 -25.00 -7.00
N PHE A 90 0.87 -25.05 -6.47
CA PHE A 90 0.43 -25.96 -5.41
C PHE A 90 1.39 -26.04 -4.21
N SER A 91 2.01 -24.91 -3.85
CA SER A 91 2.93 -24.86 -2.72
C SER A 91 2.15 -24.93 -1.40
N LEU A 92 2.41 -25.98 -0.60
CA LEU A 92 1.82 -26.12 0.74
C LEU A 92 2.08 -24.88 1.61
N HIS A 93 3.28 -24.29 1.49
CA HIS A 93 3.64 -23.08 2.24
C HIS A 93 2.72 -21.90 1.92
N ALA A 94 2.37 -21.70 0.64
CA ALA A 94 1.48 -20.63 0.22
C ALA A 94 0.05 -20.82 0.74
N TRP A 95 -0.44 -22.06 0.80
CA TRP A 95 -1.74 -22.39 1.39
C TRP A 95 -1.79 -22.09 2.89
N PHE A 96 -0.77 -22.50 3.64
CA PHE A 96 -0.67 -22.16 5.08
C PHE A 96 -0.58 -20.65 5.29
N PHE A 97 0.22 -19.95 4.49
CA PHE A 97 0.32 -18.49 4.55
C PHE A 97 -1.02 -17.80 4.23
N ALA A 98 -1.76 -18.28 3.23
CA ALA A 98 -3.06 -17.73 2.86
C ALA A 98 -4.09 -17.91 3.99
N ILE A 99 -4.15 -19.10 4.60
CA ILE A 99 -5.05 -19.38 5.74
C ILE A 99 -4.67 -18.52 6.95
N ALA A 100 -3.38 -18.45 7.30
CA ALA A 100 -2.91 -17.63 8.42
C ALA A 100 -3.21 -16.14 8.19
N THR A 101 -3.02 -15.64 6.98
CA THR A 101 -3.35 -14.25 6.60
C THR A 101 -4.85 -14.00 6.66
N ALA A 102 -5.69 -14.96 6.25
CA ALA A 102 -7.14 -14.84 6.33
C ALA A 102 -7.62 -14.78 7.79
N ILE A 103 -7.14 -15.68 8.64
CA ILE A 103 -7.47 -15.70 10.07
C ILE A 103 -6.96 -14.42 10.77
N GLY A 104 -5.72 -14.03 10.50
CA GLY A 104 -5.13 -12.81 11.07
C GLY A 104 -5.88 -11.55 10.66
N SER A 105 -6.31 -11.45 9.40
CA SER A 105 -7.12 -10.32 8.91
C SER A 105 -8.51 -10.30 9.55
N TRP A 106 -9.13 -11.46 9.75
CA TRP A 106 -10.42 -11.57 10.43
C TRP A 106 -10.33 -11.15 11.91
N PHE A 107 -9.31 -11.63 12.63
CA PHE A 107 -9.04 -11.21 14.00
C PHE A 107 -8.71 -9.71 14.10
N GLY A 108 -7.87 -9.19 13.20
CA GLY A 108 -7.53 -7.76 13.16
C GLY A 108 -8.75 -6.88 12.88
N ALA A 109 -9.63 -7.29 11.96
CA ALA A 109 -10.89 -6.62 11.71
C ALA A 109 -11.80 -6.66 12.95
N ARG A 110 -11.91 -7.81 13.62
CA ARG A 110 -12.72 -7.94 14.84
C ARG A 110 -12.18 -7.07 15.98
N PHE A 111 -10.85 -7.02 16.14
CA PHE A 111 -10.18 -6.23 17.17
C PHE A 111 -10.34 -4.72 16.94
N THR A 112 -10.20 -4.26 15.70
CA THR A 112 -10.40 -2.85 15.35
C THR A 112 -11.86 -2.39 15.46
N LEU A 113 -12.82 -3.32 15.42
CA LEU A 113 -14.24 -3.07 15.62
C LEU A 113 -14.66 -3.01 17.11
N LEU A 114 -13.76 -3.32 18.05
CA LEU A 114 -14.06 -3.23 19.48
C LEU A 114 -14.42 -1.79 19.89
N PRO A 115 -15.40 -1.61 20.81
CA PRO A 115 -15.95 -0.30 21.18
C PRO A 115 -14.90 0.68 21.73
N ILE A 116 -13.81 0.17 22.32
CA ILE A 116 -12.68 0.97 22.82
C ILE A 116 -11.87 1.65 21.70
N PHE A 117 -11.88 1.07 20.49
CA PHE A 117 -11.15 1.55 19.31
C PHE A 117 -12.08 2.20 18.28
N ARG A 118 -13.40 2.18 18.54
CA ARG A 118 -14.41 2.75 17.66
C ARG A 118 -14.38 4.27 17.77
N ILE A 119 -13.88 4.89 16.71
CA ILE A 119 -13.88 6.35 16.56
C ILE A 119 -15.32 6.85 16.75
N PRO A 120 -15.56 7.90 17.56
CA PRO A 120 -16.88 8.52 17.62
C PRO A 120 -17.15 9.19 16.28
N VAL A 121 -17.75 8.44 15.35
CA VAL A 121 -18.24 8.99 14.09
C VAL A 121 -19.49 9.78 14.47
N LYS A 122 -19.33 11.08 14.70
CA LYS A 122 -20.47 12.01 14.71
C LYS A 122 -21.10 11.95 13.33
N MET A 123 -22.13 11.13 13.18
CA MET A 123 -22.93 11.07 11.97
C MET A 123 -23.70 12.39 11.88
N GLN A 124 -23.18 13.31 11.07
CA GLN A 124 -23.91 14.52 10.73
C GLN A 124 -25.02 14.09 9.77
N LYS A 125 -26.29 14.11 10.23
CA LYS A 125 -27.44 13.87 9.36
C LYS A 125 -27.41 14.93 8.26
N VAL A 126 -27.17 14.52 7.03
CA VAL A 126 -27.29 15.39 5.87
C VAL A 126 -28.73 15.22 5.38
N SER A 127 -29.53 16.28 5.48
CA SER A 127 -30.95 16.26 5.13
C SER A 127 -31.22 16.17 3.62
N ALA A 128 -30.19 16.36 2.79
CA ALA A 128 -30.27 16.27 1.34
C ALA A 128 -28.92 15.77 0.78
N ALA A 129 -28.96 14.91 -0.24
CA ALA A 129 -27.74 14.55 -0.95
C ALA A 129 -27.10 15.84 -1.50
N SER A 130 -25.83 16.11 -1.15
CA SER A 130 -25.13 17.23 -1.79
C SER A 130 -25.16 17.02 -3.31
N PRO A 131 -25.54 18.03 -4.10
CA PRO A 131 -25.55 17.89 -5.55
C PRO A 131 -24.14 17.54 -6.01
N LEU A 132 -24.02 16.53 -6.88
CA LEU A 132 -22.77 16.15 -7.52
C LEU A 132 -22.31 17.32 -8.41
N THR A 133 -21.61 18.30 -7.81
CA THR A 133 -20.91 19.34 -8.55
C THR A 133 -19.71 18.70 -9.25
N GLN A 134 -20.00 18.04 -10.37
CA GLN A 134 -19.02 17.55 -11.32
C GLN A 134 -18.38 18.79 -11.97
N LYS A 135 -17.15 19.14 -11.56
CA LYS A 135 -16.39 20.23 -12.19
C LYS A 135 -15.62 19.64 -13.40
N PRO A 136 -16.11 19.79 -14.64
CA PRO A 136 -15.51 19.15 -15.81
C PRO A 136 -14.05 19.59 -16.05
N ASP A 137 -13.72 20.83 -15.71
CA ASP A 137 -12.35 21.37 -15.86
C ASP A 137 -11.35 20.73 -14.89
N GLN A 138 -11.78 20.40 -13.67
CA GLN A 138 -10.92 19.68 -12.73
C GLN A 138 -10.68 18.24 -13.19
N ALA A 139 -11.68 17.59 -13.79
CA ALA A 139 -11.55 16.26 -14.35
C ALA A 139 -10.54 16.23 -15.50
N ARG A 140 -10.63 17.17 -16.45
CA ARG A 140 -9.67 17.30 -17.56
C ARG A 140 -8.26 17.59 -17.10
N ARG A 141 -8.07 18.42 -16.05
CA ARG A 141 -6.73 18.73 -15.52
C ARG A 141 -6.12 17.53 -14.81
N ARG A 142 -6.90 16.78 -14.03
CA ARG A 142 -6.45 15.55 -13.35
C ARG A 142 -6.14 14.44 -14.34
N PHE A 143 -6.94 14.30 -15.40
CA PHE A 143 -6.69 13.35 -16.47
C PHE A 143 -5.38 13.65 -17.23
N ARG A 144 -5.13 14.93 -17.57
CA ARG A 144 -3.85 15.37 -18.17
C ARG A 144 -2.66 15.16 -17.23
N LEU A 145 -2.81 15.42 -15.94
CA LEU A 145 -1.78 15.12 -14.94
C LEU A 145 -1.51 13.62 -14.84
N GLY A 146 -2.55 12.78 -14.83
CA GLY A 146 -2.41 11.31 -14.87
C GLY A 146 -1.67 10.84 -16.12
N MET A 147 -1.96 11.44 -17.28
CA MET A 147 -1.29 11.16 -18.54
C MET A 147 0.20 11.56 -18.50
N LEU A 148 0.52 12.74 -17.97
CA LEU A 148 1.91 13.18 -17.78
C LEU A 148 2.70 12.28 -16.82
N VAL A 149 2.09 11.88 -15.70
CA VAL A 149 2.73 10.94 -14.75
C VAL A 149 2.96 9.59 -15.41
N PHE A 150 1.98 9.08 -16.15
CA PHE A 150 2.08 7.79 -16.83
C PHE A 150 3.18 7.78 -17.90
N PHE A 151 3.21 8.79 -18.77
CA PHE A 151 4.25 8.92 -19.79
C PHE A 151 5.62 9.23 -19.18
N GLY A 152 5.69 10.01 -18.10
CA GLY A 152 6.93 10.25 -17.36
C GLY A 152 7.50 8.99 -16.73
N MET A 153 6.64 8.13 -16.16
CA MET A 153 7.07 6.84 -15.63
C MET A 153 7.44 5.83 -16.70
N LEU A 154 6.71 5.77 -17.80
CA LEU A 154 7.07 4.93 -18.95
C LEU A 154 8.40 5.35 -19.54
N GLY A 155 8.62 6.66 -19.73
CA GLY A 155 9.88 7.19 -20.21
C GLY A 155 11.04 6.87 -19.26
N TRP A 156 10.84 7.02 -17.95
CA TRP A 156 11.85 6.66 -16.96
C TRP A 156 12.13 5.15 -16.92
N ALA A 157 11.10 4.31 -17.05
CA ALA A 157 11.23 2.85 -17.04
C ALA A 157 11.85 2.29 -18.34
N LEU A 158 11.70 2.98 -19.46
CA LEU A 158 12.33 2.60 -20.74
C LEU A 158 13.78 3.12 -20.87
N ALA A 159 14.15 4.14 -20.10
CA ALA A 159 15.46 4.78 -20.14
C ALA A 159 16.46 4.21 -19.11
N ASN A 160 16.03 3.30 -18.24
CA ASN A 160 16.81 2.70 -17.16
C ASN A 160 16.78 1.18 -17.30
#